data_AF-A0A2M9MPE6-F1
#
_entry.id   AF-A0A2M9MPE6-F1
#
_cell.length_a   1.000
_cell.length_b   1.000
_cell.length_c   1.000
_cell.angle_alpha   90.00
_cell.angle_beta   90.00
_cell.angle_gamma   90.00
#
_symmetry.space_group_name_H-M   'P 1'
#
loop_
_entity.id
_entity.type
_entity.pdbx_description
1 polymer ?
#
loop_
_entity_poly.entity_id
_entity_poly.type
_entity_poly.pdbx_seq_one_letter_code
_entity_poly.pdbx_strand_id
1 'polypeptide(L)'
;MSVLAKPFKPKFSKFDYFIIGLTYVFFPLALIIAAFRILPTQQHHSFRGRNARLIGWVLFGTYIMTSLIISLGSETSEEFLNGNLAMALCLLVPAMLLLVAADLADKKFRKLLRIYAEAVLQRRLIYIDHIAIVANQTQAHVIRDLNFMIKERMLPSGRIENDVLMITSLHRESVEPAETQQDIGSKSVECSGCGARTVISHQEEKECEYCGTIIVA
;
A
#
# COMPACT_ATOMS: atom_id res chain seq x y z
N MET A 1 22.74 -5.61 -6.75
CA MET A 1 22.58 -5.73 -5.28
C MET A 1 21.14 -5.38 -4.94
N SER A 2 20.34 -6.35 -4.50
CA SER A 2 18.95 -6.11 -4.10
C SER A 2 18.93 -5.34 -2.77
N VAL A 3 18.52 -4.07 -2.81
CA VAL A 3 18.26 -3.30 -1.59
C VAL A 3 17.11 -3.99 -0.87
N LEU A 4 17.44 -4.68 0.22
CA LEU A 4 16.49 -5.50 0.97
C LEU A 4 15.57 -4.54 1.76
N ALA A 5 14.44 -4.19 1.16
CA ALA A 5 13.43 -3.37 1.81
C ALA A 5 13.04 -3.99 3.16
N LYS A 6 13.11 -3.20 4.23
CA LYS A 6 12.79 -3.62 5.59
C LYS A 6 11.41 -4.29 5.63
N PRO A 7 11.28 -5.50 6.19
CA PRO A 7 10.00 -6.22 6.17
C PRO A 7 8.94 -5.49 7.01
N PHE A 8 7.74 -5.34 6.46
CA PHE A 8 6.59 -4.82 7.21
C PHE A 8 6.26 -5.74 8.38
N LYS A 9 6.28 -5.14 9.58
CA LYS A 9 5.87 -5.77 10.83
C LYS A 9 4.68 -5.00 11.37
N PRO A 10 3.49 -5.62 11.52
CA PRO A 10 2.37 -4.97 12.17
C PRO A 10 2.75 -4.66 13.62
N LYS A 11 2.50 -3.42 14.06
CA LYS A 11 2.77 -2.99 15.44
C LYS A 11 1.53 -2.38 16.05
N PHE A 12 1.20 -2.82 17.25
CA PHE A 12 0.18 -2.19 18.07
C PHE A 12 0.68 -0.84 18.59
N SER A 13 -0.22 0.13 18.64
CA SER A 13 0.03 1.39 19.35
C SER A 13 -0.02 1.14 20.87
N LYS A 14 0.61 2.03 21.66
CA LYS A 14 0.44 2.03 23.12
C LYS A 14 -1.03 2.10 23.53
N PHE A 15 -1.83 2.85 22.77
CA PHE A 15 -3.28 2.94 22.97
C PHE A 15 -4.01 1.61 22.71
N ASP A 16 -3.48 0.77 21.82
CA ASP A 16 -4.09 -0.53 21.48
C ASP A 16 -3.89 -1.51 22.63
N TYR A 17 -2.69 -1.52 23.21
CA TYR A 17 -2.42 -2.27 24.44
C TYR A 17 -3.25 -1.78 25.62
N PHE A 18 -3.48 -0.47 25.72
CA PHE A 18 -4.38 0.10 26.72
C PHE A 18 -5.81 -0.42 26.56
N ILE A 19 -6.36 -0.44 25.34
CA ILE A 19 -7.70 -0.99 25.08
C ILE A 19 -7.78 -2.48 25.43
N ILE A 20 -6.75 -3.27 25.06
CA ILE A 20 -6.69 -4.69 25.39
C ILE A 20 -6.65 -4.89 26.90
N GLY A 21 -5.82 -4.14 27.64
CA GLY A 21 -5.78 -4.19 29.10
C GLY A 21 -7.13 -3.81 29.74
N LEU A 22 -7.75 -2.75 29.24
CA LEU A 22 -9.06 -2.27 29.70
C LEU A 22 -10.16 -3.34 29.52
N THR A 23 -10.04 -4.22 28.53
CA THR A 23 -10.99 -5.30 28.28
C THR A 23 -11.13 -6.24 29.47
N TYR A 24 -10.04 -6.49 30.21
CA TYR A 24 -10.06 -7.40 31.37
C TYR A 24 -10.52 -6.72 32.67
N VAL A 25 -10.60 -5.39 32.71
CA VAL A 25 -10.94 -4.63 33.93
C VAL A 25 -12.34 -4.00 33.83
N PHE A 26 -12.68 -3.44 32.67
CA PHE A 26 -13.92 -2.70 32.42
C PHE A 26 -14.69 -3.28 31.23
N PHE A 27 -14.92 -4.58 31.23
CA PHE A 27 -15.91 -5.19 30.34
C PHE A 27 -17.31 -4.62 30.67
N PRO A 28 -18.15 -4.15 29.71
CA PRO A 28 -18.02 -4.16 28.24
C PRO A 28 -17.50 -2.86 27.60
N LEU A 29 -17.11 -1.85 28.38
CA LEU A 29 -16.75 -0.50 27.90
C LEU A 29 -15.61 -0.52 26.87
N ALA A 30 -14.67 -1.47 26.99
CA ALA A 30 -13.55 -1.61 26.07
C ALA A 30 -13.96 -1.90 24.61
N LEU A 31 -15.09 -2.59 24.38
CA LEU A 31 -15.60 -2.82 23.02
C LEU A 31 -16.05 -1.53 22.35
N ILE A 32 -16.72 -0.66 23.09
CA ILE A 32 -17.21 0.63 22.60
C ILE A 32 -16.02 1.51 22.22
N ILE A 33 -15.01 1.59 23.09
CA ILE A 33 -13.79 2.38 22.83
C ILE A 33 -13.03 1.82 21.63
N ALA A 34 -12.92 0.49 21.50
CA ALA A 34 -12.31 -0.15 20.34
C ALA A 34 -13.05 0.21 19.05
N ALA A 35 -14.39 0.20 19.05
CA ALA A 35 -15.20 0.57 17.89
C ALA A 35 -14.96 2.01 17.46
N PHE A 36 -15.03 2.98 18.39
CA PHE A 36 -14.78 4.40 18.10
C PHE A 36 -13.39 4.65 17.53
N ARG A 37 -12.36 3.98 18.05
CA ARG A 37 -10.99 4.09 17.56
C ARG A 37 -10.83 3.58 16.13
N ILE A 38 -11.62 2.58 15.76
CA ILE A 38 -11.44 1.82 14.52
C ILE A 38 -12.17 2.45 13.33
N LEU A 39 -13.38 2.99 13.55
CA LEU A 39 -14.21 3.64 12.52
C LEU A 39 -13.44 4.62 11.60
N PRO A 40 -12.64 5.58 12.11
CA PRO A 40 -11.96 6.56 11.26
C PRO A 40 -10.79 5.98 10.44
N THR A 41 -10.28 4.79 10.80
CA THR A 41 -9.05 4.24 10.19
C THR A 41 -9.29 3.02 9.29
N GLN A 42 -10.55 2.62 9.08
CA GLN A 42 -10.93 1.45 8.28
C GLN A 42 -10.48 1.53 6.81
N GLN A 43 -10.38 2.73 6.24
CA GLN A 43 -10.09 2.93 4.81
C GLN A 43 -8.60 2.72 4.45
N HIS A 44 -7.72 2.52 5.43
CA HIS A 44 -6.28 2.43 5.22
C HIS A 44 -5.82 0.97 5.21
N HIS A 45 -5.24 0.52 4.09
CA HIS A 45 -4.71 -0.84 3.93
C HIS A 45 -3.71 -1.22 5.02
N SER A 46 -2.85 -0.28 5.42
CA SER A 46 -1.84 -0.46 6.48
C SER A 46 -2.43 -0.72 7.87
N PHE A 47 -3.68 -0.31 8.11
CA PHE A 47 -4.34 -0.45 9.41
C PHE A 47 -5.38 -1.57 9.45
N ARG A 48 -5.79 -2.12 8.30
CA ARG A 48 -6.83 -3.16 8.21
C ARG A 48 -6.47 -4.41 9.02
N GLY A 49 -5.24 -4.91 8.87
CA GLY A 49 -4.76 -6.07 9.66
C GLY A 49 -4.67 -5.77 11.16
N ARG A 50 -4.08 -4.63 11.53
CA ARG A 50 -3.97 -4.19 12.93
C ARG A 50 -5.33 -4.02 13.60
N ASN A 51 -6.28 -3.40 12.92
CA ASN A 51 -7.62 -3.13 13.45
C ASN A 51 -8.41 -4.43 13.62
N ALA A 52 -8.36 -5.34 12.64
CA ALA A 52 -8.97 -6.67 12.76
C ALA A 52 -8.36 -7.46 13.93
N ARG A 53 -7.02 -7.38 14.10
CA ARG A 53 -6.33 -8.04 15.23
C ARG A 53 -6.74 -7.44 16.57
N LEU A 54 -6.90 -6.12 16.67
CA LEU A 54 -7.38 -5.47 17.89
C LEU A 54 -8.79 -5.96 18.25
N ILE A 55 -9.74 -5.94 17.30
CA ILE A 55 -11.11 -6.41 17.57
C ILE A 55 -11.09 -7.88 17.97
N GLY A 56 -10.32 -8.71 17.27
CA GLY A 56 -10.15 -10.12 17.61
C GLY A 56 -9.69 -10.32 19.06
N TRP A 57 -8.68 -9.59 19.51
CA TRP A 57 -8.22 -9.65 20.90
C TRP A 57 -9.23 -9.13 21.92
N VAL A 58 -9.95 -8.05 21.59
CA VAL A 58 -10.98 -7.50 22.48
C VAL A 58 -12.16 -8.47 22.62
N LEU A 59 -12.62 -9.09 21.52
CA LEU A 59 -13.66 -10.12 21.56
C LEU A 59 -13.21 -11.39 22.29
N PHE A 60 -11.95 -11.81 22.08
CA PHE A 60 -11.38 -12.94 22.79
C PHE A 60 -11.30 -12.68 24.30
N GLY A 61 -10.77 -11.51 24.71
CA GLY A 61 -10.72 -11.13 26.13
C GLY A 61 -12.11 -11.01 26.74
N THR A 62 -13.06 -10.45 25.98
CA THR A 62 -14.48 -10.40 26.36
C THR A 62 -15.05 -11.79 26.61
N TYR A 63 -14.81 -12.75 25.70
CA TYR A 63 -15.24 -14.14 25.88
C TYR A 63 -14.68 -14.73 27.17
N ILE A 64 -13.38 -14.58 27.43
CA ILE A 64 -12.74 -15.09 28.66
C ILE A 64 -13.40 -14.50 29.91
N MET A 65 -13.63 -13.19 29.96
CA MET A 65 -14.27 -12.55 31.10
C MET A 65 -15.72 -13.02 31.29
N THR A 66 -16.50 -13.11 30.22
CA THR A 66 -17.89 -13.60 30.31
C THR A 66 -17.95 -15.08 30.70
N SER A 67 -17.04 -15.91 30.20
CA SER A 67 -16.94 -17.33 30.55
C SER A 67 -16.61 -17.51 32.05
N LEU A 68 -15.72 -16.67 32.59
CA LEU A 68 -15.40 -16.66 34.02
C LEU A 68 -16.61 -16.24 34.86
N ILE A 69 -17.36 -15.21 34.46
CA ILE A 69 -18.57 -14.77 35.17
C ILE A 69 -19.63 -15.87 35.17
N ILE A 70 -19.88 -16.50 34.02
CA ILE A 70 -20.82 -17.63 33.90
C ILE A 70 -20.36 -18.80 34.79
N SER A 71 -19.06 -19.11 34.82
CA SER A 71 -18.51 -20.15 35.69
C SER A 71 -18.72 -19.89 37.17
N LEU A 72 -18.73 -18.63 37.60
CA LEU A 72 -18.95 -18.25 39.00
C LEU A 72 -20.44 -18.19 39.37
N GLY A 73 -21.32 -17.94 38.39
CA GLY A 73 -22.75 -17.77 38.60
C GLY A 73 -23.61 -19.00 38.29
N SER A 74 -23.07 -20.02 37.62
CA SER A 74 -23.81 -21.23 37.28
C SER A 74 -23.96 -22.16 38.49
N GLU A 75 -25.18 -22.57 38.80
CA GLU A 75 -25.45 -23.55 39.87
C GLU A 75 -25.32 -24.99 39.34
N THR A 76 -25.54 -25.18 38.04
CA THR A 76 -25.47 -26.49 37.38
C THR A 76 -24.44 -26.51 36.24
N SER A 77 -23.91 -27.70 35.96
CA SER A 77 -23.00 -27.91 34.83
C SER A 77 -23.68 -27.70 33.47
N GLU A 78 -24.99 -27.96 33.36
CA GLU A 78 -25.74 -27.77 32.13
C GLU A 78 -25.93 -26.29 31.78
N GLU A 79 -26.26 -25.45 32.77
CA GLU A 79 -26.34 -24.00 32.59
C GLU A 79 -24.99 -23.41 32.18
N PHE A 80 -23.91 -23.85 32.82
CA PHE A 80 -22.56 -23.46 32.44
C PHE A 80 -22.25 -23.85 30.99
N LEU A 81 -22.50 -25.10 30.61
CA LEU A 81 -22.18 -25.61 29.28
C LEU A 81 -22.98 -24.88 28.20
N ASN A 82 -24.29 -24.74 28.37
CA ASN A 82 -25.18 -24.08 27.41
C ASN A 82 -24.85 -22.59 27.27
N GLY A 83 -24.66 -21.89 28.40
CA GLY A 83 -24.30 -20.47 28.39
C GLY A 83 -22.93 -20.24 27.75
N ASN A 84 -21.93 -21.04 28.12
CA ASN A 84 -20.58 -20.92 27.59
C ASN A 84 -20.51 -21.29 26.10
N LEU A 85 -21.26 -22.30 25.66
CA LEU A 85 -21.35 -22.68 24.24
C LEU A 85 -21.95 -21.54 23.39
N ALA A 86 -23.05 -20.94 23.86
CA ALA A 86 -23.67 -19.80 23.19
C ALA A 86 -22.69 -18.62 23.07
N MET A 87 -21.99 -18.28 24.17
CA MET A 87 -21.00 -17.21 24.16
C MET A 87 -19.78 -17.52 23.29
N ALA A 88 -19.33 -18.78 23.24
CA ALA A 88 -18.24 -19.20 22.36
C ALA A 88 -18.61 -19.02 20.88
N LEU A 89 -19.84 -19.39 20.50
CA LEU A 89 -20.33 -19.18 19.13
C LEU A 89 -20.45 -17.69 18.79
N CYS A 90 -20.94 -16.87 19.72
CA CYS A 90 -21.15 -15.44 19.50
C CYS A 90 -19.88 -14.59 19.56
N LEU A 91 -18.86 -14.99 20.33
CA LEU A 91 -17.68 -14.16 20.59
C LEU A 91 -16.38 -14.83 20.15
N LEU A 92 -16.15 -16.09 20.56
CA LEU A 92 -14.89 -16.77 20.29
C LEU A 92 -14.72 -17.08 18.80
N VAL A 93 -15.78 -17.57 18.14
CA VAL A 93 -15.72 -17.88 16.70
C VAL A 93 -15.46 -16.61 15.87
N PRO A 94 -16.21 -15.49 16.03
CA PRO A 94 -15.87 -14.24 15.37
C PRO A 94 -14.49 -13.69 15.71
N ALA A 95 -14.05 -13.82 16.97
CA ALA A 95 -12.71 -13.40 17.37
C ALA A 95 -11.63 -14.13 16.57
N MET A 96 -11.74 -15.46 16.46
CA MET A 96 -10.80 -16.29 15.70
C MET A 96 -10.81 -15.94 14.21
N LEU A 97 -12.01 -15.78 13.62
CA LEU A 97 -12.13 -15.37 12.21
C LEU A 97 -11.46 -14.01 11.95
N LEU A 98 -11.61 -13.05 12.86
CA LEU A 98 -10.98 -11.73 12.73
C LEU A 98 -9.46 -11.78 12.89
N LEU A 99 -8.94 -12.62 13.79
CA LEU A 99 -7.49 -12.83 13.95
C LEU A 99 -6.89 -13.46 12.68
N VAL A 100 -7.56 -14.43 12.08
CA VAL A 100 -7.14 -15.03 10.80
C VAL A 100 -7.22 -14.01 9.66
N ALA A 101 -8.31 -13.24 9.58
CA ALA A 101 -8.48 -12.19 8.59
C ALA A 101 -7.40 -11.09 8.73
N ALA A 102 -6.96 -10.79 9.96
CA ALA A 102 -5.87 -9.86 10.21
C ALA A 102 -4.56 -10.32 9.57
N ASP A 103 -4.19 -11.59 9.74
CA ASP A 103 -2.98 -12.16 9.16
C ASP A 103 -3.04 -12.22 7.64
N LEU A 104 -4.21 -12.50 7.08
CA LEU A 104 -4.43 -12.49 5.64
C LEU A 104 -4.29 -11.07 5.07
N ALA A 105 -4.85 -10.06 5.75
CA ALA A 105 -4.72 -8.67 5.38
C ALA A 105 -3.24 -8.21 5.42
N ASP A 106 -2.49 -8.59 6.46
CA ASP A 106 -1.06 -8.28 6.57
C ASP A 106 -0.24 -8.97 5.47
N LYS A 107 -0.57 -10.22 5.12
CA LYS A 107 0.05 -10.93 3.99
C LYS A 107 -0.22 -10.21 2.67
N LYS A 108 -1.46 -9.78 2.42
CA LYS A 108 -1.85 -9.04 1.20
C LYS A 108 -1.10 -7.70 1.12
N PHE A 109 -1.07 -6.94 2.21
CA PHE A 109 -0.37 -5.67 2.26
C PHE A 109 1.15 -5.82 2.07
N ARG A 110 1.77 -6.84 2.68
CA ARG A 110 3.18 -7.17 2.44
C ARG A 110 3.51 -7.44 0.98
N LYS A 111 2.64 -8.18 0.27
CA LYS A 111 2.82 -8.43 -1.17
C LYS A 111 2.75 -7.12 -1.94
N LEU A 112 1.79 -6.26 -1.63
CA LEU A 112 1.64 -4.95 -2.28
C LEU A 112 2.86 -4.04 -2.07
N LEU A 113 3.38 -3.97 -0.84
CA LEU A 113 4.60 -3.22 -0.54
C LEU A 113 5.83 -3.71 -1.31
N ARG A 114 5.91 -5.02 -1.61
CA ARG A 114 6.98 -5.56 -2.45
C ARG A 114 6.86 -5.08 -3.90
N ILE A 115 5.64 -5.04 -4.44
CA ILE A 115 5.39 -4.53 -5.80
C ILE A 115 5.81 -3.06 -5.89
N TYR A 116 5.47 -2.24 -4.90
CA TYR A 116 5.93 -0.85 -4.85
C TYR A 116 7.46 -0.75 -4.75
N ALA A 117 8.09 -1.55 -3.88
CA ALA A 117 9.55 -1.55 -3.75
C ALA A 117 10.24 -1.97 -5.06
N GLU A 118 9.70 -2.96 -5.79
CA GLU A 118 10.22 -3.39 -7.09
C GLU A 118 10.07 -2.30 -8.16
N ALA A 119 8.87 -1.71 -8.27
CA ALA A 119 8.57 -0.62 -9.19
C ALA A 119 9.50 0.58 -9.00
N VAL A 120 9.74 0.96 -7.75
CA VAL A 120 10.53 2.15 -7.41
C VAL A 120 12.04 1.88 -7.45
N LEU A 121 12.50 0.78 -6.84
CA LEU A 121 13.95 0.54 -6.68
C LEU A 121 14.59 -0.16 -7.87
N GLN A 122 13.86 -1.07 -8.54
CA GLN A 122 14.41 -1.82 -9.67
C GLN A 122 14.07 -1.15 -11.00
N ARG A 123 12.81 -0.77 -11.19
CA ARG A 123 12.33 -0.16 -12.44
C ARG A 123 12.48 1.36 -12.49
N ARG A 124 12.92 1.98 -11.38
CA ARG A 124 13.11 3.44 -11.23
C ARG A 124 11.89 4.25 -11.64
N LEU A 125 10.68 3.73 -11.41
CA LEU A 125 9.45 4.46 -11.69
C LEU A 125 9.30 5.60 -10.66
N ILE A 126 9.28 6.83 -11.16
CA ILE A 126 9.24 8.05 -10.35
C ILE A 126 7.82 8.65 -10.35
N TYR A 127 7.09 8.55 -11.47
CA TYR A 127 5.72 9.03 -11.56
C TYR A 127 4.73 8.08 -10.89
N ILE A 128 3.85 8.63 -10.05
CA ILE A 128 2.90 7.84 -9.26
C ILE A 128 1.90 7.11 -10.16
N ASP A 129 1.53 7.68 -11.30
CA ASP A 129 0.57 7.08 -12.23
C ASP A 129 1.10 5.77 -12.83
N HIS A 130 2.38 5.73 -13.21
CA HIS A 130 3.01 4.51 -13.69
C HIS A 130 3.11 3.45 -12.58
N ILE A 131 3.40 3.86 -11.35
CA ILE A 131 3.41 2.95 -10.20
C ILE A 131 2.00 2.40 -9.94
N ALA A 132 0.97 3.24 -10.07
CA ALA A 132 -0.44 2.87 -9.89
C ALA A 132 -0.91 1.83 -10.91
N ILE A 133 -0.54 1.99 -12.17
CA ILE A 133 -0.83 1.02 -13.24
C ILE A 133 -0.16 -0.32 -12.94
N VAL A 134 1.14 -0.32 -12.58
CA VAL A 134 1.88 -1.55 -12.29
C VAL A 134 1.35 -2.25 -11.04
N ALA A 135 0.94 -1.50 -10.01
CA ALA A 135 0.42 -2.05 -8.78
C ALA A 135 -1.08 -2.42 -8.85
N ASN A 136 -1.78 -2.07 -9.93
CA ASN A 136 -3.23 -2.16 -10.07
C ASN A 136 -3.96 -1.54 -8.87
N GLN A 137 -3.57 -0.31 -8.51
CA GLN A 137 -4.15 0.46 -7.41
C GLN A 137 -4.48 1.88 -7.89
N THR A 138 -5.44 2.53 -7.24
CA THR A 138 -5.72 3.95 -7.53
C THR A 138 -4.55 4.83 -7.05
N GLN A 139 -4.29 5.93 -7.74
CA GLN A 139 -3.26 6.91 -7.39
C GLN A 139 -3.32 7.34 -5.91
N ALA A 140 -4.52 7.65 -5.39
CA ALA A 140 -4.71 8.03 -3.98
C ALA A 140 -4.27 6.95 -2.98
N HIS A 141 -4.48 5.67 -3.29
CA HIS A 141 -4.00 4.54 -2.48
C HIS A 141 -2.47 4.40 -2.56
N VAL A 142 -1.91 4.55 -3.76
CA VAL A 142 -0.45 4.50 -3.97
C VAL A 142 0.25 5.62 -3.21
N ILE A 143 -0.21 6.87 -3.32
CA ILE A 143 0.32 8.02 -2.57
C ILE A 143 0.32 7.72 -1.06
N ARG A 144 -0.78 7.19 -0.54
CA ARG A 144 -0.90 6.87 0.89
C ARG A 144 0.06 5.76 1.33
N ASP A 145 0.18 4.69 0.53
CA ASP A 145 1.04 3.56 0.84
C ASP A 145 2.53 3.90 0.68
N LEU A 146 2.90 4.71 -0.33
CA LEU A 146 4.25 5.23 -0.49
C LEU A 146 4.64 6.16 0.65
N ASN A 147 3.74 7.07 1.07
CA ASN A 147 3.94 7.89 2.27
C ASN A 147 4.16 7.04 3.52
N PHE A 148 3.43 5.93 3.65
CA PHE A 148 3.66 4.96 4.72
C PHE A 148 5.05 4.31 4.63
N MET A 149 5.50 3.91 3.43
CA MET A 149 6.83 3.34 3.20
C MET A 149 7.97 4.33 3.52
N ILE A 150 7.80 5.61 3.16
CA ILE A 150 8.75 6.69 3.49
C ILE A 150 8.82 6.84 5.02
N LYS A 151 7.67 6.96 5.69
CA LYS A 151 7.58 7.12 7.15
C LYS A 151 8.22 5.95 7.90
N GLU A 152 8.02 4.72 7.44
CA GLU A 152 8.59 3.51 8.06
C GLU A 152 10.07 3.25 7.67
N ARG A 153 10.67 4.17 6.91
CA ARG A 153 12.05 4.08 6.37
C ARG A 153 12.27 2.85 5.48
N MET A 154 11.24 2.41 4.77
CA MET A 154 11.35 1.36 3.74
C MET A 154 11.83 1.95 2.41
N LEU A 155 11.54 3.23 2.15
CA LEU A 155 12.09 4.02 1.06
C LEU A 155 12.84 5.22 1.67
N PRO A 156 14.14 5.08 1.98
CA PRO A 156 14.90 6.15 2.63
C PRO A 156 14.99 7.37 1.72
N SER A 157 14.81 8.56 2.29
CA SER A 157 14.91 9.85 1.59
C SER A 157 13.94 10.02 0.41
N GLY A 158 12.80 9.31 0.43
CA GLY A 158 11.70 9.55 -0.48
C GLY A 158 10.85 10.75 -0.05
N ARG A 159 10.43 11.58 -1.00
CA ARG A 159 9.40 12.63 -0.86
C ARG A 159 8.49 12.60 -2.07
N ILE A 160 7.23 12.98 -1.89
CA ILE A 160 6.27 13.09 -2.98
C ILE A 160 6.01 14.57 -3.20
N GLU A 161 6.34 15.07 -4.39
CA GLU A 161 6.11 16.44 -4.82
C GLU A 161 5.46 16.39 -6.20
N ASN A 162 4.31 17.06 -6.38
CA ASN A 162 3.58 17.14 -7.65
C ASN A 162 3.35 15.77 -8.34
N ASP A 163 2.88 14.75 -7.61
CA ASP A 163 2.67 13.38 -8.10
C ASP A 163 3.93 12.63 -8.61
N VAL A 164 5.11 13.12 -8.20
CA VAL A 164 6.41 12.52 -8.49
C VAL A 164 7.10 12.11 -7.20
N LEU A 165 7.58 10.86 -7.15
CA LEU A 165 8.32 10.29 -6.02
C LEU A 165 9.82 10.60 -6.14
N MET A 166 10.26 11.67 -5.50
CA MET A 166 11.67 12.06 -5.43
C MET A 166 12.41 11.20 -4.40
N ILE A 167 13.44 10.45 -4.80
CA ILE A 167 14.31 9.71 -3.88
C ILE A 167 15.75 10.22 -4.04
N THR A 168 16.28 10.86 -3.00
CA THR A 168 17.60 11.52 -3.03
C THR A 168 18.73 10.57 -3.43
N SER A 169 18.62 9.26 -3.14
CA SER A 169 19.63 8.26 -3.51
C SER A 169 19.50 7.72 -4.94
N LEU A 170 18.37 7.96 -5.61
CA LEU A 170 18.13 7.61 -7.01
C LEU A 170 18.46 8.77 -7.97
N HIS A 171 18.89 9.91 -7.42
CA HIS A 171 19.33 11.08 -8.19
C HIS A 171 20.75 10.87 -8.76
N ARG A 172 20.91 9.81 -9.54
CA ARG A 172 21.92 9.68 -10.60
C ARG A 172 21.20 9.10 -11.82
N GLU A 173 20.89 10.01 -12.73
CA GLU A 173 20.01 9.92 -13.89
C GLU A 173 18.55 9.64 -13.57
N SER A 174 17.80 10.74 -13.41
CA SER A 174 16.45 10.81 -13.94
C SER A 174 16.53 10.49 -15.43
N VAL A 175 15.91 9.38 -15.84
CA VAL A 175 15.42 9.30 -17.21
C VAL A 175 14.23 10.26 -17.22
N GLU A 176 14.51 11.51 -17.57
CA GLU A 176 13.47 12.43 -18.00
C GLU A 176 12.77 11.78 -19.21
N PRO A 177 11.43 11.79 -19.30
CA PRO A 177 10.81 11.67 -20.62
C PRO A 177 11.39 12.80 -21.45
N ALA A 178 12.08 12.46 -22.54
CA ALA A 178 12.78 13.41 -23.40
C ALA A 178 11.82 14.50 -23.87
N GLU A 179 11.80 15.62 -23.15
CA GLU A 179 11.27 16.87 -23.65
C GLU A 179 12.22 17.39 -24.71
N THR A 180 11.59 17.82 -25.78
CA THR A 180 12.16 18.13 -27.08
C THR A 180 13.11 19.33 -26.99
N GLN A 181 14.42 19.08 -27.07
CA GLN A 181 15.39 20.13 -27.39
C GLN A 181 15.42 20.35 -28.91
N GLN A 182 14.55 21.24 -29.38
CA GLN A 182 14.89 22.20 -30.44
C GLN A 182 16.05 23.07 -29.90
N ASP A 183 17.09 23.49 -30.60
CA ASP A 183 17.44 23.49 -32.03
C ASP A 183 18.89 24.00 -32.08
N ILE A 184 19.78 23.31 -32.80
CA ILE A 184 20.83 23.99 -33.58
C ILE A 184 20.98 23.22 -34.91
N GLY A 185 20.09 23.53 -35.86
CA GLY A 185 20.39 23.41 -37.29
C GLY A 185 19.74 22.26 -38.06
N SER A 186 18.67 21.63 -37.56
CA SER A 186 17.95 20.61 -38.33
C SER A 186 16.50 21.01 -38.62
N LYS A 187 16.12 20.95 -39.90
CA LYS A 187 14.79 21.31 -40.40
C LYS A 187 14.07 20.04 -40.84
N SER A 188 12.85 19.85 -40.39
CA SER A 188 12.01 18.76 -40.88
C SER A 188 11.49 19.12 -42.27
N VAL A 189 11.90 18.37 -43.29
CA VAL A 189 11.45 18.54 -44.68
C VAL A 189 10.62 17.32 -45.07
N GLU A 190 9.52 17.58 -45.77
CA GLU A 190 8.64 16.53 -46.28
C GLU A 190 9.10 16.11 -47.68
N CYS A 191 9.27 14.82 -47.90
CA CYS A 191 9.70 14.28 -49.18
C CYS A 191 8.64 14.55 -50.25
N SER A 192 9.03 15.20 -51.35
CA SER A 192 8.14 15.50 -52.48
C SER A 192 7.63 14.25 -53.23
N GLY A 193 8.32 13.12 -53.10
CA GLY A 193 7.94 11.86 -53.76
C GLY A 193 6.88 11.06 -53.00
N CYS A 194 7.04 10.89 -51.68
CA CYS A 194 6.22 9.97 -50.88
C CYS A 194 5.52 10.60 -49.67
N GLY A 195 5.76 11.89 -49.39
CA GLY A 195 5.19 12.59 -48.22
C GLY A 195 5.81 12.19 -46.88
N ALA A 196 6.84 11.35 -46.86
CA ALA A 196 7.54 11.01 -45.63
C ALA A 196 8.28 12.23 -45.06
N ARG A 197 8.12 12.49 -43.76
CA ARG A 197 8.84 13.57 -43.08
C ARG A 197 10.19 13.08 -42.61
N THR A 198 11.23 13.80 -43.00
CA THR A 198 12.62 13.51 -42.63
C THR A 198 13.28 14.74 -42.06
N VAL A 199 14.09 14.57 -41.03
CA VAL A 199 14.83 15.66 -40.39
C VAL A 199 16.23 15.69 -41.01
N ILE A 200 16.58 16.80 -41.66
CA ILE A 200 17.88 17.00 -42.30
C ILE A 200 18.58 18.24 -41.72
N SER A 201 19.90 18.17 -41.60
CA SER A 201 20.72 19.28 -41.13
C SER A 201 20.92 20.29 -42.28
N HIS A 202 21.11 21.57 -41.93
CA HIS A 202 21.39 22.61 -42.93
C HIS A 202 22.57 22.22 -43.84
N GLN A 203 22.36 22.27 -45.17
CA GLN A 203 23.31 21.94 -46.25
C GLN A 203 23.63 20.44 -46.48
N GLU A 204 22.85 19.52 -45.91
CA GLU A 204 23.00 18.09 -46.16
C GLU A 204 21.96 17.58 -47.17
N GLU A 205 22.42 16.93 -48.24
CA GLU A 205 21.55 16.19 -49.17
C GLU A 205 21.37 14.77 -48.64
N LYS A 206 20.13 14.34 -48.40
CA LYS A 206 19.85 13.00 -47.89
C LYS A 206 18.85 12.28 -48.78
N GLU A 207 19.17 11.03 -49.13
CA GLU A 207 18.28 10.17 -49.91
C GLU A 207 17.13 9.67 -49.02
N CYS A 208 15.89 9.78 -49.52
CA CYS A 208 14.71 9.32 -48.80
C CYS A 208 14.73 7.79 -48.64
N GLU A 209 14.67 7.32 -47.38
CA GLU A 209 14.68 5.89 -47.05
C GLU A 209 13.51 5.09 -47.67
N TYR A 210 12.43 5.76 -48.08
CA TYR A 210 11.23 5.11 -48.59
C TYR A 210 11.15 5.05 -50.11
N CYS A 211 11.64 6.07 -50.82
CA CYS A 211 11.46 6.18 -52.27
C CYS A 211 12.74 6.52 -53.05
N GLY A 212 13.88 6.63 -52.38
CA GLY A 212 15.17 6.91 -53.02
C GLY A 212 15.30 8.32 -53.61
N THR A 213 14.36 9.23 -53.30
CA THR A 213 14.40 10.61 -53.81
C THR A 213 15.34 11.46 -52.96
N ILE A 214 16.20 12.27 -53.58
CA ILE A 214 17.13 13.16 -52.87
C ILE A 214 16.33 14.35 -52.30
N ILE A 215 16.44 14.54 -50.98
CA ILE A 215 15.80 15.62 -50.24
C ILE A 215 16.88 16.64 -49.87
N VAL A 216 16.64 17.90 -50.23
CA VAL A 216 17.51 19.06 -49.96
C VAL A 216 16.77 20.07 -49.07
N ALA A 217 17.47 20.61 -48.08
CA ALA A 217 16.95 21.55 -47.07
C ALA A 217 16.77 22.98 -47.60
#